data_AF-A0A176YJJ2-F1
#
_entry.id   AF-A0A176YJJ2-F1
#
_cell.length_a   1.000
_cell.length_b   1.000
_cell.length_c   1.000
_cell.angle_alpha   90.00
_cell.angle_beta   90.00
_cell.angle_gamma   90.00
#
_symmetry.space_group_name_H-M   'P 1'
#
loop_
_entity.id
_entity.type
_entity.pdbx_description
1 polymer ?
#
loop_
_entity_poly.entity_id
_entity_poly.type
_entity_poly.pdbx_seq_one_letter_code
_entity_poly.pdbx_strand_id
1 'polypeptide(L)'
;MSKSSTIDGLWVGTTESKPYPALRRVEEALQLIKRHDALNYSRIIRHLDRIWVHLLPSAQAHYDRSLNACVLDERYVLKDAMTLEQLASTIVHEATHARLEGWGVQYIEAMRTRIEAICLRRELNFLTNTPDSEFLRDEIVRTLEWSAADRDFFSNKNFELRRQDGEIETLRYLNAPNWLTRWATWLIRRRRDRASVSKGS
;
A
#
# COMPACT_ATOMS: atom_id res chain seq x y z
N MET A 1 13.31 -17.13 -8.08
CA MET A 1 13.54 -17.75 -6.74
C MET A 1 13.21 -16.70 -5.71
N SER A 2 12.27 -16.94 -4.80
CA SER A 2 12.01 -16.03 -3.69
C SER A 2 13.10 -16.15 -2.64
N LYS A 3 13.42 -15.04 -1.97
CA LYS A 3 14.39 -14.97 -0.86
C LYS A 3 13.68 -14.37 0.34
N SER A 4 13.99 -14.85 1.54
CA SER A 4 13.30 -14.43 2.76
C SER A 4 14.18 -14.47 3.99
N SER A 5 13.82 -13.66 4.99
CA SER A 5 14.30 -13.68 6.37
C SER A 5 13.12 -13.78 7.34
N THR A 6 13.40 -13.91 8.63
CA THR A 6 12.38 -13.90 9.69
C THR A 6 12.85 -12.99 10.81
N ILE A 7 12.01 -12.06 11.24
CA ILE A 7 12.31 -11.10 12.31
C ILE A 7 11.22 -11.22 13.37
N ASP A 8 11.59 -11.59 14.60
CA ASP A 8 10.66 -11.70 15.73
C ASP A 8 9.39 -12.53 15.40
N GLY A 9 9.53 -13.54 14.54
CA GLY A 9 8.43 -14.42 14.09
C GLY A 9 7.69 -13.95 12.83
N LEU A 10 7.94 -12.72 12.35
CA LEU A 10 7.40 -12.18 11.11
C LEU A 10 8.25 -12.63 9.92
N TRP A 11 7.64 -13.28 8.93
CA TRP A 11 8.33 -13.62 7.69
C TRP A 11 8.47 -12.37 6.82
N VAL A 12 9.66 -12.12 6.25
CA VAL A 12 9.89 -11.03 5.29
C VAL A 12 10.50 -11.63 4.04
N GLY A 13 9.84 -11.45 2.89
CA GLY A 13 10.30 -12.06 1.64
C GLY A 13 10.12 -11.17 0.42
N THR A 14 10.89 -11.48 -0.63
CA THR A 14 10.82 -10.81 -1.93
C THR A 14 10.89 -11.80 -3.09
N THR A 15 10.26 -11.45 -4.21
CA THR A 15 10.44 -12.14 -5.51
C THR A 15 11.47 -11.46 -6.41
N GLU A 16 12.15 -10.42 -5.95
CA GLU A 16 13.17 -9.67 -6.69
C GLU A 16 14.25 -10.56 -7.30
N SER A 17 14.69 -10.15 -8.50
CA SER A 17 15.87 -10.74 -9.15
C SER A 17 17.16 -10.49 -8.36
N LYS A 18 17.26 -9.35 -7.68
CA LYS A 18 18.32 -8.99 -6.73
C LYS A 18 17.69 -8.68 -5.37
N PRO A 19 17.59 -9.65 -4.45
CA PRO A 19 16.70 -9.59 -3.28
C PRO A 19 17.12 -8.62 -2.17
N TYR A 20 18.39 -8.24 -2.13
CA TYR A 20 18.96 -7.58 -0.96
C TYR A 20 18.56 -6.11 -0.72
N PRO A 21 18.26 -5.28 -1.72
CA PRO A 21 17.89 -3.89 -1.46
C PRO A 21 16.51 -3.80 -0.79
N ALA A 22 15.49 -4.54 -1.24
CA ALA A 22 14.17 -4.44 -0.64
C ALA A 22 14.06 -5.12 0.72
N LEU A 23 14.63 -6.33 0.88
CA LEU A 23 14.64 -7.00 2.18
C LEU A 23 15.26 -6.07 3.23
N ARG A 24 16.45 -5.53 2.95
CA ARG A 24 17.12 -4.59 3.85
C ARG A 24 16.25 -3.39 4.19
N ARG A 25 15.59 -2.76 3.20
CA ARG A 25 14.74 -1.60 3.43
C ARG A 25 13.53 -1.91 4.30
N VAL A 26 12.91 -3.07 4.11
CA VAL A 26 11.82 -3.54 4.98
C VAL A 26 12.33 -3.80 6.40
N GLU A 27 13.49 -4.43 6.55
CA GLU A 27 14.12 -4.66 7.85
C GLU A 27 14.44 -3.33 8.56
N GLU A 28 15.01 -2.36 7.85
CA GLU A 28 15.31 -1.01 8.35
C GLU A 28 14.04 -0.26 8.76
N ALA A 29 12.97 -0.33 7.97
CA ALA A 29 11.68 0.25 8.31
C ALA A 29 11.07 -0.41 9.57
N LEU A 30 11.14 -1.73 9.70
CA LEU A 30 10.71 -2.44 10.90
C LEU A 30 11.50 -2.03 12.14
N GLN A 31 12.82 -1.84 12.00
CA GLN A 31 13.66 -1.34 13.10
C GLN A 31 13.34 0.11 13.47
N LEU A 32 13.01 0.95 12.49
CA LEU A 32 12.55 2.32 12.74
C LEU A 32 11.26 2.30 13.57
N ILE A 33 10.28 1.48 13.18
CA ILE A 33 9.02 1.34 13.95
C ILE A 33 9.31 0.81 15.35
N LYS A 34 10.14 -0.22 15.50
CA LYS A 34 10.50 -0.79 16.80
C LYS A 34 11.12 0.25 17.74
N ARG A 35 11.96 1.14 17.21
CA ARG A 35 12.67 2.18 17.96
C ARG A 35 11.75 3.31 18.40
N HIS A 36 10.86 3.77 17.51
CA HIS A 36 10.05 4.98 17.74
C HIS A 36 8.62 4.70 18.22
N ASP A 37 8.10 3.50 17.97
CA ASP A 37 6.73 3.09 18.33
C ASP A 37 6.64 1.58 18.59
N ALA A 38 7.15 1.16 19.75
CA ALA A 38 7.13 -0.24 20.18
C ALA A 38 5.71 -0.85 20.26
N LEU A 39 4.68 -0.02 20.47
CA LEU A 39 3.30 -0.48 20.50
C LEU A 39 2.81 -0.87 19.10
N ASN A 40 3.08 -0.06 18.08
CA ASN A 40 2.75 -0.42 16.70
C ASN A 40 3.63 -1.55 16.18
N TYR A 41 4.90 -1.61 16.58
CA TYR A 41 5.75 -2.77 16.30
C TYR A 41 5.14 -4.07 16.85
N SER A 42 4.71 -4.07 18.11
CA SER A 42 4.08 -5.23 18.73
C SER A 42 2.78 -5.65 18.02
N ARG A 43 2.03 -4.68 17.48
CA ARG A 43 0.82 -4.95 16.69
C ARG A 43 1.14 -5.54 15.34
N ILE A 44 2.18 -5.06 14.66
CA ILE A 44 2.67 -5.64 13.40
C ILE A 44 2.99 -7.13 13.61
N ILE A 45 3.84 -7.44 14.60
CA ILE A 45 4.24 -8.82 14.90
C ILE A 45 3.04 -9.70 15.28
N ARG A 46 2.03 -9.13 15.95
CA ARG A 46 0.84 -9.88 16.39
C ARG A 46 -0.18 -10.13 15.28
N HIS A 47 -0.32 -9.21 14.33
CA HIS A 47 -1.43 -9.20 13.38
C HIS A 47 -1.03 -9.58 11.96
N LEU A 48 0.27 -9.55 11.62
CA LEU A 48 0.77 -9.98 10.32
C LEU A 48 1.58 -11.27 10.48
N ASP A 49 1.36 -12.22 9.58
CA ASP A 49 2.22 -13.41 9.48
C ASP A 49 3.45 -13.10 8.63
N ARG A 50 3.30 -12.15 7.69
CA ARG A 50 4.33 -11.87 6.69
C ARG A 50 4.30 -10.46 6.12
N ILE A 51 5.46 -10.00 5.66
CA ILE A 51 5.64 -8.88 4.74
C ILE A 51 6.20 -9.44 3.43
N TRP A 52 5.54 -9.13 2.31
CA TRP A 52 5.93 -9.65 1.00
C TRP A 52 6.13 -8.52 0.00
N VAL A 53 7.36 -8.36 -0.47
CA VAL A 53 7.70 -7.45 -1.56
C VAL A 53 7.60 -8.16 -2.90
N HIS A 54 6.73 -7.69 -3.78
CA HIS A 54 6.65 -8.15 -5.17
C HIS A 54 5.97 -7.11 -6.05
N LEU A 55 5.96 -7.32 -7.37
CA LEU A 55 5.29 -6.40 -8.28
C LEU A 55 3.77 -6.43 -8.07
N LEU A 56 3.17 -5.27 -7.79
CA LEU A 56 1.73 -5.08 -7.65
C LEU A 56 1.17 -4.32 -8.85
N PRO A 57 0.13 -4.84 -9.52
CA PRO A 57 -0.39 -4.19 -10.70
C PRO A 57 -1.16 -2.90 -10.42
N SER A 58 -1.59 -2.62 -9.19
CA SER A 58 -2.62 -1.59 -8.94
C SER A 58 -2.48 -0.78 -7.67
N ALA A 59 -1.46 -1.04 -6.86
CA ALA A 59 -1.27 -0.39 -5.57
C ALA A 59 0.21 -0.36 -5.20
N GLN A 60 0.59 0.59 -4.34
CA GLN A 60 1.93 0.64 -3.75
C GLN A 60 2.07 -0.35 -2.59
N ALA A 61 0.97 -0.59 -1.87
CA ALA A 61 0.85 -1.58 -0.83
C ALA A 61 -0.60 -2.01 -0.68
N HIS A 62 -0.84 -3.17 -0.07
CA HIS A 62 -2.13 -3.55 0.49
C HIS A 62 -1.98 -4.69 1.50
N TYR A 63 -2.95 -4.83 2.39
CA TYR A 63 -3.13 -6.02 3.21
C TYR A 63 -3.84 -7.13 2.41
N ASP A 64 -3.20 -8.29 2.31
CA ASP A 64 -3.79 -9.52 1.76
C ASP A 64 -4.26 -10.43 2.91
N ARG A 65 -5.58 -10.55 3.06
CA ARG A 65 -6.23 -11.39 4.08
C ARG A 65 -5.88 -12.87 3.92
N SER A 66 -5.80 -13.38 2.70
CA SER A 66 -5.63 -14.81 2.44
C SER A 66 -4.26 -15.31 2.89
N LEU A 67 -3.25 -14.44 2.82
CA LEU A 67 -1.88 -14.70 3.25
C LEU A 67 -1.54 -14.10 4.62
N ASN A 68 -2.48 -13.34 5.20
CA ASN A 68 -2.27 -12.46 6.34
C ASN A 68 -1.00 -11.61 6.19
N ALA A 69 -0.89 -10.95 5.04
CA ALA A 69 0.35 -10.33 4.56
C ALA A 69 0.22 -8.81 4.37
N CYS A 70 1.23 -8.06 4.78
CA CYS A 70 1.47 -6.73 4.23
C CYS A 70 2.22 -6.91 2.91
N VAL A 71 1.58 -6.57 1.80
CA VAL A 71 2.13 -6.73 0.47
C VAL A 71 2.59 -5.37 -0.03
N LEU A 72 3.84 -5.28 -0.47
CA LEU A 72 4.49 -4.04 -0.90
C LEU A 72 4.94 -4.16 -2.36
N ASP A 73 4.68 -3.13 -3.16
CA ASP A 73 5.15 -3.06 -4.53
C ASP A 73 6.67 -2.90 -4.56
N GLU A 74 7.37 -3.76 -5.31
CA GLU A 74 8.82 -3.70 -5.46
C GLU A 74 9.32 -2.33 -5.94
N ARG A 75 8.64 -1.71 -6.91
CA ARG A 75 9.03 -0.40 -7.45
C ARG A 75 8.83 0.70 -6.42
N TYR A 76 7.81 0.56 -5.56
CA TYR A 76 7.57 1.48 -4.46
C TYR A 76 8.68 1.37 -3.40
N VAL A 77 9.01 0.15 -2.97
CA VAL A 77 10.06 -0.10 -1.96
C VAL A 77 11.42 0.38 -2.45
N LEU A 78 11.74 0.16 -3.74
CA LEU A 78 13.05 0.44 -4.32
C LEU A 78 13.20 1.85 -4.93
N LYS A 79 12.15 2.68 -4.93
CA LYS A 79 12.22 4.03 -5.50
C LYS A 79 13.22 4.91 -4.73
N ASP A 80 14.12 5.59 -5.43
CA ASP A 80 15.17 6.43 -4.80
C ASP A 80 14.62 7.50 -3.86
N ALA A 81 13.46 8.09 -4.22
CA ALA A 81 12.81 9.11 -3.41
C ALA A 81 12.02 8.56 -2.21
N MET A 82 11.91 7.22 -2.08
CA MET A 82 11.17 6.58 -1.00
C MET A 82 11.98 6.65 0.29
N THR A 83 11.42 7.22 1.35
CA THR A 83 12.09 7.28 2.66
C THR A 83 11.73 6.07 3.54
N LEU A 84 12.53 5.81 4.58
CA LEU A 84 12.24 4.74 5.53
C LEU A 84 11.01 5.06 6.39
N GLU A 85 10.78 6.32 6.69
CA GLU A 85 9.61 6.83 7.43
C GLU A 85 8.33 6.57 6.65
N GLN A 86 8.35 6.84 5.33
CA GLN A 86 7.23 6.52 4.44
C GLN A 86 6.93 5.03 4.40
N LEU A 87 7.99 4.21 4.29
CA LEU A 87 7.85 2.76 4.21
C LEU A 87 7.32 2.19 5.52
N ALA A 88 7.85 2.69 6.64
CA ALA A 88 7.39 2.36 7.98
C ALA A 88 5.92 2.76 8.20
N SER A 89 5.52 3.97 7.77
CA SER A 89 4.13 4.44 7.84
C SER A 89 3.19 3.51 7.08
N THR A 90 3.59 3.08 5.88
CA THR A 90 2.81 2.14 5.06
C THR A 90 2.67 0.78 5.73
N ILE A 91 3.73 0.23 6.34
CA ILE A 91 3.64 -1.04 7.09
C ILE A 91 2.67 -0.89 8.28
N VAL A 92 2.72 0.24 8.99
CA VAL A 92 1.79 0.56 10.09
C VAL A 92 0.35 0.65 9.59
N HIS A 93 0.13 1.23 8.41
CA HIS A 93 -1.16 1.31 7.74
C HIS A 93 -1.72 -0.10 7.47
N GLU A 94 -0.97 -0.96 6.79
CA GLU A 94 -1.44 -2.31 6.44
C GLU A 94 -1.63 -3.21 7.67
N ALA A 95 -0.77 -3.09 8.69
CA ALA A 95 -0.98 -3.78 9.95
C ALA A 95 -2.26 -3.32 10.68
N THR A 96 -2.70 -2.09 10.44
CA THR A 96 -3.98 -1.58 10.97
C THR A 96 -5.16 -2.23 10.25
N HIS A 97 -5.09 -2.42 8.93
CA HIS A 97 -6.06 -3.24 8.20
C HIS A 97 -6.15 -4.66 8.78
N ALA A 98 -5.01 -5.34 8.92
CA ALA A 98 -4.94 -6.70 9.47
C ALA A 98 -5.60 -6.80 10.85
N ARG A 99 -5.33 -5.82 11.72
CA ARG A 99 -5.93 -5.75 13.06
C ARG A 99 -7.44 -5.56 13.02
N LEU A 100 -7.93 -4.62 12.22
CA LEU A 100 -9.36 -4.32 12.12
C LEU A 100 -10.11 -5.53 11.56
N GLU A 101 -9.56 -6.19 10.56
CA GLU A 101 -10.13 -7.40 9.99
C GLU A 101 -10.10 -8.60 10.94
N GLY A 102 -9.03 -8.72 11.74
CA GLY A 102 -8.95 -9.67 12.86
C GLY A 102 -10.01 -9.42 13.95
N TRP A 103 -10.61 -8.23 13.99
CA TRP A 103 -11.78 -7.91 14.83
C TRP A 103 -13.12 -8.06 14.10
N GLY A 104 -13.13 -8.59 12.88
CA GLY A 104 -14.33 -8.79 12.07
C GLY A 104 -14.78 -7.56 11.28
N VAL A 105 -13.97 -6.48 11.24
CA VAL A 105 -14.30 -5.31 10.42
C VAL A 105 -13.96 -5.60 8.96
N GLN A 106 -14.99 -5.68 8.12
CA GLN A 106 -14.82 -5.99 6.69
C GLN A 106 -14.47 -4.74 5.88
N TYR A 107 -13.55 -4.87 4.93
CA TYR A 107 -13.18 -3.82 3.98
C TYR A 107 -14.18 -3.74 2.82
N ILE A 108 -15.36 -3.16 3.09
CA ILE A 108 -16.40 -2.90 2.09
C ILE A 108 -16.49 -1.40 1.78
N GLU A 109 -16.96 -1.04 0.58
CA GLU A 109 -17.03 0.37 0.11
C GLU A 109 -17.73 1.29 1.12
N ALA A 110 -18.84 0.85 1.70
CA ALA A 110 -19.60 1.61 2.70
C ALA A 110 -18.81 1.95 3.98
N MET A 111 -17.81 1.14 4.33
CA MET A 111 -16.96 1.32 5.51
C MET A 111 -15.58 1.88 5.19
N ARG A 112 -15.20 1.91 3.91
CA ARG A 112 -13.83 2.19 3.45
C ARG A 112 -13.32 3.52 3.98
N THR A 113 -14.03 4.62 3.77
CA THR A 113 -13.63 5.95 4.28
C THR A 113 -13.37 5.95 5.78
N ARG A 114 -14.17 5.20 6.56
CA ARG A 114 -13.98 5.11 8.01
C ARG A 114 -12.75 4.28 8.37
N ILE A 115 -12.53 3.16 7.68
CA ILE A 115 -11.36 2.29 7.88
C ILE A 115 -10.08 3.06 7.53
N GLU A 116 -10.03 3.66 6.35
CA GLU A 116 -8.91 4.48 5.89
C GLU A 116 -8.61 5.63 6.85
N ALA A 117 -9.63 6.32 7.37
CA ALA A 117 -9.43 7.35 8.38
C ALA A 117 -8.84 6.82 9.69
N ILE A 118 -9.12 5.56 10.06
CA ILE A 118 -8.49 4.92 11.23
C ILE A 118 -7.03 4.59 10.93
N CYS A 119 -6.73 4.05 9.74
CA CYS A 119 -5.38 3.74 9.28
C CYS A 119 -4.52 5.02 9.21
N LEU A 120 -4.99 6.07 8.55
CA LEU A 120 -4.32 7.37 8.46
C LEU A 120 -4.07 8.02 9.83
N ARG A 121 -5.03 7.95 10.76
CA ARG A 121 -4.81 8.43 12.13
C ARG A 121 -3.75 7.61 12.86
N ARG A 122 -3.64 6.31 12.57
CA ARG A 122 -2.59 5.46 13.14
C ARG A 122 -1.23 5.85 12.58
N GLU A 123 -1.13 6.12 11.29
CA GLU A 123 0.09 6.63 10.66
C GLU A 123 0.54 7.95 11.31
N LEU A 124 -0.37 8.92 11.49
CA LEU A 124 -0.05 10.17 12.19
C LEU A 124 0.51 9.95 13.60
N ASN A 125 -0.08 9.01 14.34
CA ASN A 125 0.38 8.69 15.68
C ASN A 125 1.82 8.12 15.68
N PHE A 126 2.13 7.25 14.72
CA PHE A 126 3.50 6.75 14.52
C PHE A 126 4.47 7.87 14.13
N LEU A 127 4.11 8.70 13.14
CA LEU A 127 4.96 9.76 12.63
C LEU A 127 5.18 10.88 13.65
N THR A 128 4.25 11.12 14.57
CA THR A 128 4.47 12.08 15.68
C THR A 128 5.68 11.72 16.53
N ASN A 129 6.01 10.44 16.65
CA ASN A 129 7.15 9.94 17.42
C ASN A 129 8.41 9.72 16.57
N THR A 130 8.35 10.03 15.27
CA THR A 130 9.42 9.79 14.30
C THR A 130 10.02 11.12 13.83
N PRO A 131 11.34 11.32 13.91
CA PRO A 131 12.01 12.52 13.39
C PRO A 131 11.78 12.74 11.89
N ASP A 132 11.97 13.97 11.42
CA ASP A 132 11.97 14.37 9.99
C ASP A 132 10.72 13.91 9.20
N SER A 133 9.58 13.87 9.87
CA SER A 133 8.32 13.34 9.35
C SER A 133 7.26 14.41 9.06
N GLU A 134 7.58 15.70 9.24
CA GLU A 134 6.67 16.84 9.09
C GLU A 134 5.88 16.78 7.78
N PHE A 135 6.59 16.59 6.67
CA PHE A 135 5.98 16.53 5.33
C PHE A 135 4.93 15.42 5.22
N LEU A 136 5.22 14.24 5.79
CA LEU A 136 4.31 13.09 5.76
C LEU A 136 3.09 13.32 6.64
N ARG A 137 3.28 13.93 7.82
CA ARG A 137 2.17 14.29 8.69
C ARG A 137 1.23 15.26 7.98
N ASP A 138 1.76 16.29 7.32
CA ASP A 138 0.96 17.25 6.58
C ASP A 138 0.20 16.60 5.41
N GLU A 139 0.84 15.68 4.69
CA GLU A 139 0.18 14.91 3.62
C GLU A 139 -0.98 14.06 4.14
N ILE A 140 -0.80 13.37 5.27
CA ILE A 140 -1.86 12.56 5.87
C ILE A 140 -2.99 13.43 6.42
N VAL A 141 -2.69 14.57 7.06
CA VAL A 141 -3.72 15.51 7.53
C VAL A 141 -4.56 16.02 6.36
N ARG A 142 -3.92 16.46 5.26
CA ARG A 142 -4.65 16.86 4.05
C ARG A 142 -5.53 15.73 3.49
N THR A 143 -5.01 14.50 3.48
CA THR A 143 -5.76 13.33 3.01
C THR A 143 -6.99 13.05 3.89
N LEU A 144 -6.85 13.18 5.22
CA LEU A 144 -7.97 13.07 6.15
C LEU A 144 -9.02 14.16 5.89
N GLU A 145 -8.61 15.41 5.71
CA GLU A 145 -9.51 16.52 5.42
C GLU A 145 -10.26 16.33 4.09
N TRP A 146 -9.55 15.95 3.02
CA TRP A 146 -10.17 15.67 1.73
C TRP A 146 -11.13 14.48 1.78
N SER A 147 -10.76 13.39 2.45
CA SER A 147 -11.64 12.22 2.59
C SER A 147 -12.90 12.50 3.41
N ALA A 148 -12.85 13.48 4.32
CA ALA A 148 -14.01 13.93 5.07
C ALA A 148 -14.93 14.83 4.22
N ALA A 149 -14.36 15.63 3.31
CA ALA A 149 -15.09 16.51 2.41
C ALA A 149 -15.72 15.79 1.21
N ASP A 150 -15.05 14.75 0.68
CA ASP A 150 -15.50 14.02 -0.51
C ASP A 150 -15.51 12.50 -0.27
N ARG A 151 -16.73 11.92 -0.19
CA ARG A 151 -16.89 10.47 -0.02
C ARG A 151 -16.51 9.67 -1.27
N ASP A 152 -16.49 10.29 -2.45
CA ASP A 152 -16.14 9.61 -3.69
C ASP A 152 -14.65 9.34 -3.80
N PHE A 153 -13.79 9.99 -2.99
CA PHE A 153 -12.35 9.78 -2.95
C PHE A 153 -11.97 8.29 -2.81
N PHE A 154 -12.69 7.56 -1.96
CA PHE A 154 -12.51 6.12 -1.74
C PHE A 154 -13.51 5.23 -2.49
N SER A 155 -14.28 5.77 -3.44
CA SER A 155 -15.25 4.99 -4.21
C SER A 155 -14.59 3.89 -5.08
N ASN A 156 -15.35 2.84 -5.38
CA ASN A 156 -14.93 1.77 -6.29
C ASN A 156 -14.54 2.31 -7.68
N LYS A 157 -15.18 3.39 -8.14
CA LYS A 157 -14.83 4.05 -9.40
C LYS A 157 -13.39 4.56 -9.38
N ASN A 158 -12.97 5.24 -8.31
CA ASN A 158 -11.61 5.78 -8.20
C ASN A 158 -10.55 4.69 -7.99
N PHE A 159 -10.90 3.59 -7.32
CA PHE A 159 -10.03 2.40 -7.26
C PHE A 159 -9.84 1.75 -8.63
N GLU A 160 -10.90 1.60 -9.41
CA GLU A 160 -10.82 1.03 -10.76
C GLU A 160 -9.97 1.89 -11.70
N LEU A 161 -10.04 3.22 -11.58
CA LEU A 161 -9.17 4.14 -12.33
C LEU A 161 -7.70 3.94 -11.95
N ARG A 162 -7.38 3.89 -10.65
CA ARG A 162 -6.03 3.64 -10.14
C ARG A 162 -5.48 2.28 -10.59
N ARG A 163 -6.32 1.25 -10.55
CA ARG A 163 -5.99 -0.12 -11.00
C ARG A 163 -5.56 -0.14 -12.47
N GLN A 164 -6.33 0.53 -13.32
CA GLN A 164 -6.04 0.62 -14.75
C GLN A 164 -4.73 1.37 -15.04
N ASP A 165 -4.47 2.48 -14.32
CA ASP A 165 -3.24 3.25 -14.50
C ASP A 165 -2.00 2.46 -14.03
N GLY A 166 -2.12 1.73 -12.91
CA GLY A 166 -1.07 0.85 -12.40
C GLY A 166 -0.75 -0.33 -13.33
N GLU A 167 -1.75 -0.92 -14.01
CA GLU A 167 -1.55 -2.02 -14.96
C GLU A 167 -0.67 -1.57 -16.13
N ILE A 168 -0.89 -0.35 -16.62
CA ILE A 168 -0.07 0.25 -17.69
C ILE A 168 1.37 0.47 -17.22
N GLU A 169 1.56 0.96 -16.00
CA GLU A 169 2.89 1.17 -15.42
C GLU A 169 3.63 -0.16 -15.21
N THR A 170 2.92 -1.20 -14.81
CA THR A 170 3.45 -2.56 -14.64
C THR A 170 3.93 -3.14 -15.96
N LEU A 171 3.15 -2.98 -17.04
CA LEU A 171 3.56 -3.39 -18.39
C LEU A 171 4.82 -2.65 -18.86
N ARG A 172 4.91 -1.34 -18.59
CA ARG A 172 6.12 -0.55 -18.90
C ARG A 172 7.33 -1.06 -18.12
N TYR A 173 7.17 -1.33 -16.83
CA TYR A 173 8.24 -1.84 -15.98
C TYR A 173 8.76 -3.21 -16.44
N LEU A 174 7.87 -4.08 -16.91
CA LEU A 174 8.22 -5.39 -17.46
C LEU A 174 8.82 -5.32 -18.89
N ASN A 175 9.13 -4.12 -19.41
CA ASN A 175 9.56 -3.88 -20.79
C ASN A 175 8.63 -4.53 -21.83
N ALA A 176 7.32 -4.55 -21.54
CA ALA A 176 6.36 -5.07 -22.49
C ALA A 176 6.46 -4.31 -23.83
N PRO A 177 6.35 -5.00 -24.97
CA PRO A 177 6.43 -4.35 -26.26
C PRO A 177 5.46 -3.16 -26.37
N ASN A 178 5.91 -2.05 -26.95
CA ASN A 178 5.12 -0.81 -27.05
C ASN A 178 3.74 -1.01 -27.67
N TRP A 179 3.58 -1.98 -28.58
CA TRP A 179 2.29 -2.32 -29.17
C TRP A 179 1.30 -2.87 -28.12
N LEU A 180 1.78 -3.68 -27.17
CA LEU A 180 0.98 -4.30 -26.11
C LEU A 180 0.55 -3.25 -25.08
N THR A 181 1.48 -2.36 -24.68
CA THR A 181 1.18 -1.23 -23.78
C THR A 181 0.18 -0.26 -24.41
N ARG A 182 0.34 0.05 -25.71
CA ARG A 182 -0.62 0.88 -26.47
C ARG A 182 -1.99 0.22 -26.58
N TRP A 183 -2.03 -1.09 -26.82
CA TRP A 183 -3.27 -1.86 -26.90
C TRP A 183 -3.99 -1.92 -25.54
N ALA A 184 -3.28 -2.20 -24.44
CA ALA A 184 -3.82 -2.17 -23.10
C ALA A 184 -4.38 -0.77 -22.75
N THR A 185 -3.63 0.29 -23.05
CA THR A 185 -4.07 1.69 -22.87
C THR A 185 -5.33 2.00 -23.68
N TRP A 186 -5.41 1.53 -24.93
CA TRP A 186 -6.58 1.70 -25.79
C TRP A 186 -7.80 0.95 -25.26
N LEU A 187 -7.63 -0.30 -24.79
CA LEU A 187 -8.71 -1.09 -24.20
C LEU A 187 -9.25 -0.45 -22.92
N ILE A 188 -8.35 0.03 -22.06
CA ILE A 188 -8.68 0.74 -20.82
C ILE A 188 -9.51 1.99 -21.14
N ARG A 189 -9.05 2.83 -22.09
CA ARG A 189 -9.81 4.00 -22.57
C ARG A 189 -11.20 3.62 -23.07
N ARG A 190 -11.29 2.60 -23.93
CA ARG A 190 -12.56 2.15 -24.51
C ARG A 190 -13.56 1.64 -23.45
N ARG A 191 -13.07 1.02 -22.37
CA ARG A 191 -13.91 0.62 -21.22
C ARG A 191 -14.39 1.85 -20.43
N ARG A 192 -13.52 2.85 -20.23
CA ARG A 192 -13.84 4.11 -19.54
C ARG A 192 -14.95 4.89 -20.29
N ASP A 193 -14.87 4.94 -21.62
CA ASP A 193 -15.88 5.59 -22.48
C ASP A 193 -17.23 4.88 -22.45
N ARG A 194 -17.25 3.54 -22.34
CA ARG A 194 -18.51 2.78 -22.22
C ARG A 194 -19.18 2.98 -20.86
N ALA A 195 -18.40 3.10 -19.79
CA ALA A 195 -18.92 3.30 -18.44
C ALA A 195 -19.52 4.72 -18.25
N SER A 196 -18.98 5.74 -18.92
CA SER A 196 -19.53 7.11 -18.88
C SER A 196 -20.83 7.24 -19.68
N VAL A 197 -20.99 6.53 -20.80
CA VAL A 197 -22.22 6.53 -21.61
C VAL A 197 -23.40 5.88 -20.86
N SER A 198 -23.18 4.84 -20.05
CA SER A 198 -24.25 4.18 -19.27
C SER A 198 -24.83 5.01 -18.12
N LYS A 199 -24.18 6.13 -17.75
CA LYS A 199 -24.63 7.04 -16.67
C LYS A 199 -25.40 8.26 -17.17
N GLY A 200 -25.54 8.41 -18.50
CA GLY A 200 -26.26 9.51 -19.14
C GLY A 200 -27.59 9.12 -19.78
N SER A 201 -28.18 7.99 -19.38
CA SER A 201 -29.46 7.48 -19.87
C SER A 201 -30.44 7.26 -18.73
#